data_AF-A0A1I4IM34-F1
#
_entry.id   AF-A0A1I4IM34-F1
#
_cell.length_a   1.000
_cell.length_b   1.000
_cell.length_c   1.000
_cell.angle_alpha   90.00
_cell.angle_beta   90.00
_cell.angle_gamma   90.00
#
_symmetry.space_group_name_H-M   'P 1'
#
loop_
_entity.id
_entity.type
_entity.pdbx_description
1 polymer ?
#
loop_
_entity_poly.entity_id
_entity_poly.type
_entity_poly.pdbx_seq_one_letter_code
_entity_poly.pdbx_strand_id
1 'polypeptide(L)' 'MQFVNKHVLNHFKRYIEYLDDENIEKTSNKVENYYRQTNPEKIKKTYKTKNGILTFLDYQMKNWTKNHIKIK' A
#
# COMPACT_ATOMS: atom_id res chain seq x y z
N MET A 1 -1.43 -10.02 27.88
CA MET A 1 -2.84 -9.94 27.44
C MET A 1 -3.44 -8.54 27.48
N GLN A 2 -3.20 -7.71 28.49
CA GLN A 2 -3.86 -6.37 28.60
C GLN A 2 -3.58 -5.42 27.42
N PHE A 3 -2.35 -5.40 26.89
CA PHE A 3 -1.99 -4.57 25.74
C PHE A 3 -2.78 -4.97 24.48
N VAL A 4 -2.83 -6.26 24.17
CA VAL A 4 -3.55 -6.78 22.99
C VAL A 4 -5.05 -6.46 23.09
N ASN A 5 -5.66 -6.64 24.27
CA ASN A 5 -7.06 -6.28 24.46
C ASN A 5 -7.30 -4.78 24.23
N LYS A 6 -6.47 -3.92 24.83
CA LYS A 6 -6.63 -2.47 24.77
C LYS A 6 -6.39 -1.88 23.37
N HIS A 7 -5.39 -2.39 22.65
CA HIS A 7 -4.94 -1.79 21.41
C HIS A 7 -5.44 -2.51 20.15
N VAL A 8 -5.58 -3.85 20.21
CA VAL A 8 -5.96 -4.66 19.05
C VAL A 8 -7.44 -5.00 19.07
N LEU A 9 -7.95 -5.63 20.15
CA LEU A 9 -9.36 -6.08 20.19
C LEU A 9 -10.35 -4.93 20.17
N ASN A 10 -10.09 -3.85 20.93
CA ASN A 10 -10.96 -2.67 20.93
C ASN A 10 -11.08 -1.98 19.56
N HIS A 11 -10.09 -2.14 18.69
CA HIS A 11 -10.09 -1.54 17.35
C HIS A 11 -10.26 -2.59 16.25
N PHE A 12 -10.43 -3.86 16.60
CA PHE A 12 -10.42 -4.96 15.65
C PHE A 12 -11.53 -4.79 14.61
N LYS A 13 -12.73 -4.42 15.07
CA LYS A 13 -13.89 -4.18 14.21
C LYS A 13 -13.62 -3.08 13.18
N ARG A 14 -12.98 -1.98 13.60
CA ARG A 14 -12.56 -0.89 12.71
C ARG A 14 -11.48 -1.33 11.71
N TYR A 15 -10.58 -2.24 12.09
CA TYR A 15 -9.56 -2.76 11.17
C TYR A 15 -10.12 -3.66 10.08
N ILE A 16 -11.28 -4.28 10.29
CA ILE A 16 -11.93 -5.18 9.32
C ILE A 16 -13.13 -4.56 8.61
N GLU A 17 -13.55 -3.36 8.99
CA GLU A 17 -14.76 -2.67 8.50
C GLU A 17 -14.78 -2.52 6.97
N TYR A 18 -13.60 -2.35 6.35
CA TYR A 18 -13.45 -2.29 4.90
C TYR A 18 -13.79 -3.62 4.17
N LEU A 19 -13.90 -4.74 4.90
CA LEU A 19 -14.32 -6.03 4.34
C LEU A 19 -15.83 -6.09 4.14
N ASP A 20 -16.59 -5.36 4.97
CA ASP A 20 -18.06 -5.34 4.95
C ASP A 20 -18.60 -4.17 4.12
N ASP A 21 -17.86 -3.05 4.02
CA ASP A 21 -18.25 -1.86 3.24
C ASP A 21 -17.17 -1.49 2.19
N GLU A 22 -17.53 -1.62 0.92
CA GLU A 22 -16.66 -1.29 -0.22
C GLU A 22 -16.30 0.21 -0.30
N ASN A 23 -17.07 1.09 0.36
CA ASN A 23 -16.79 2.52 0.40
C ASN A 23 -15.68 2.89 1.39
N ILE A 24 -15.32 1.98 2.31
CA ILE A 24 -14.29 2.22 3.31
C ILE A 24 -12.92 1.83 2.74
N GLU A 25 -12.01 2.81 2.73
CA GLU A 25 -10.65 2.61 2.26
C GLU A 25 -9.85 1.69 3.21
N LYS A 26 -9.36 0.57 2.69
CA LYS A 26 -8.54 -0.44 3.41
C LYS A 26 -7.20 0.10 3.96
N THR A 27 -6.70 1.18 3.39
CA THR A 27 -5.49 1.92 3.80
C THR A 27 -5.77 3.41 3.58
N SER A 28 -5.25 4.27 4.45
CA SER A 28 -5.36 5.73 4.26
C SER A 28 -4.50 6.25 3.09
N ASN A 29 -3.66 5.40 2.50
CA ASN A 29 -2.87 5.72 1.33
C ASN A 29 -3.69 5.47 0.04
N LYS A 30 -4.24 6.54 -0.53
CA LYS A 30 -5.03 6.51 -1.77
C LYS A 30 -4.31 5.84 -2.95
N VAL A 31 -3.00 5.98 -3.03
CA VAL A 31 -2.19 5.40 -4.12
C VAL A 31 -2.17 3.88 -3.99
N GLU A 32 -1.99 3.36 -2.79
CA GLU A 32 -2.05 1.90 -2.54
C GLU A 32 -3.43 1.32 -2.83
N ASN A 33 -4.51 2.07 -2.55
CA ASN A 33 -5.87 1.66 -2.89
C ASN A 33 -6.07 1.53 -4.42
N TYR A 34 -5.64 2.53 -5.19
CA TYR A 34 -5.76 2.51 -6.66
C TYR A 34 -5.02 1.32 -7.30
N TYR A 35 -3.77 1.11 -6.90
CA TYR A 35 -2.98 0.02 -7.47
C TYR A 35 -3.47 -1.37 -7.03
N ARG A 36 -4.25 -1.49 -5.94
CA ARG A 36 -4.83 -2.76 -5.49
C ARG A 36 -5.77 -3.35 -6.51
N GLN A 37 -6.60 -2.51 -7.11
CA GLN A 37 -7.55 -2.93 -8.11
C GLN A 37 -6.84 -3.25 -9.43
N THR A 38 -5.87 -2.43 -9.81
CA THR A 38 -5.22 -2.52 -11.13
C THR A 38 -4.03 -3.47 -11.19
N ASN A 39 -3.36 -3.76 -10.06
CA ASN A 39 -2.17 -4.61 -10.01
C ASN A 39 -1.99 -5.37 -8.68
N PRO A 40 -2.95 -6.24 -8.29
CA PRO A 40 -3.00 -6.88 -6.98
C PRO A 40 -1.80 -7.79 -6.66
N GLU A 41 -1.22 -8.47 -7.66
CA GLU A 41 -0.09 -9.40 -7.45
C GLU A 41 1.21 -8.67 -7.08
N LYS A 42 1.50 -7.55 -7.73
CA LYS A 42 2.70 -6.73 -7.45
C LYS A 42 2.65 -6.10 -6.07
N ILE A 43 1.46 -5.71 -5.59
CA ILE A 43 1.29 -5.13 -4.25
C ILE A 43 1.71 -6.10 -3.15
N LYS A 44 1.26 -7.36 -3.23
CA LYS A 44 1.52 -8.37 -2.20
C LYS A 44 3.02 -8.64 -2.00
N LYS A 45 3.82 -8.55 -3.06
CA LYS A 45 5.27 -8.81 -3.05
C LYS A 45 6.10 -7.55 -2.80
N THR A 46 5.78 -6.43 -3.45
CA THR A 46 6.70 -5.29 -3.56
C THR A 46 6.37 -4.14 -2.61
N TYR A 47 5.10 -3.96 -2.21
CA TYR A 47 4.68 -2.77 -1.44
C TYR A 47 4.47 -3.02 0.06
N LYS A 48 4.97 -4.13 0.60
CA LYS A 48 4.81 -4.50 2.03
C LYS A 48 5.53 -3.59 3.03
N THR A 49 6.34 -2.63 2.57
CA THR A 49 7.06 -1.68 3.43
C THR A 49 6.26 -0.40 3.64
N LYS A 50 6.55 0.36 4.71
CA LYS A 50 5.83 1.60 5.08
C LYS A 50 5.75 2.66 3.96
N ASN A 51 6.69 2.64 3.03
CA ASN A 51 6.74 3.53 1.86
C ASN A 51 6.55 2.77 0.53
N GLY A 52 6.05 1.53 0.60
CA GLY A 52 6.25 0.49 -0.41
C GLY A 52 5.93 0.89 -1.84
N ILE A 53 4.76 1.50 -2.06
CA ILE A 53 4.36 1.92 -3.40
C ILE A 53 5.16 3.11 -3.92
N LEU A 54 5.50 4.07 -3.04
CA LEU A 54 6.29 5.24 -3.41
C LEU A 54 7.72 4.84 -3.76
N THR A 55 8.31 3.93 -2.98
CA THR A 55 9.63 3.38 -3.24
C THR A 55 9.66 2.61 -4.56
N PHE A 56 8.63 1.83 -4.87
CA PHE A 56 8.53 1.16 -6.17
C PHE A 56 8.46 2.15 -7.34
N LEU A 57 7.61 3.18 -7.24
CA LEU A 57 7.47 4.19 -8.27
C LEU A 57 8.78 4.96 -8.49
N ASP A 58 9.50 5.29 -7.41
CA ASP A 58 10.83 5.91 -7.49
C ASP A 58 11.84 5.03 -8.24
N TYR A 59 11.86 3.72 -7.96
CA TYR A 59 12.73 2.80 -8.71
C TYR A 59 12.35 2.67 -10.19
N GLN A 60 11.06 2.61 -10.51
CA GLN A 60 10.60 2.60 -11.91
C GLN A 60 11.03 3.87 -12.64
N MET A 61 10.85 5.03 -12.00
CA MET A 61 11.26 6.32 -12.54
C MET A 61 12.78 6.34 -12.77
N LYS A 62 13.59 5.99 -11.76
CA LYS A 62 15.06 5.95 -11.89
C LYS A 62 15.52 5.04 -13.03
N ASN A 63 14.93 3.85 -13.15
CA ASN A 63 15.28 2.91 -14.21
C ASN A 63 14.89 3.45 -15.59
N TRP A 64 13.69 4.02 -15.72
CA TRP A 64 13.23 4.63 -16.96
C TRP A 64 14.14 5.80 -17.37
N THR A 65 14.44 6.69 -16.44
CA THR A 65 15.33 7.84 -16.61
C THR A 65 16.74 7.40 -17.03
N LYS A 66 17.30 6.36 -16.40
CA LYS A 66 18.60 5.79 -16.81
C LYS A 66 18.60 5.31 -18.26
N ASN A 67 17.51 4.71 -18.72
CA ASN A 67 17.42 4.12 -20.06
C ASN A 67 17.01 5.14 -21.15
N HIS A 68 16.45 6.29 -20.77
CA HIS A 68 15.89 7.28 -21.70
C HIS A 68 16.54 8.66 -21.64
N ILE A 69 17.40 8.94 -20.65
CA ILE A 69 18.31 10.07 -20.73
C ILE A 69 19.30 9.77 -21.86
N LYS A 70 19.14 10.49 -22.98
CA LYS A 70 20.18 10.63 -23.98
C LYS A 70 21.24 11.56 -23.39
N ILE A 71 22.35 11.00 -22.94
CA ILE A 71 23.55 11.78 -22.64
C ILE A 71 23.97 12.43 -23.96
N LYS A 72 23.92 13.76 -24.02
CA LYS A 72 24.40 14.57 -25.14
C LYS A 72 25.87 14.92 -24.90
#